data_AF-A0A0H2VGR0-F1
#
_entry.id   AF-A0A0H2VGR0-F1
#
_cell.length_a   1.000
_cell.length_b   1.000
_cell.length_c   1.000
_cell.angle_alpha   90.00
_cell.angle_beta   90.00
_cell.angle_gamma   90.00
#
_symmetry.space_group_name_H-M   'P 1'
#
loop_
_entity.id
_entity.type
_entity.pdbx_description
1 polymer ?
#
loop_
_entity_poly.entity_id
_entity_poly.type
_entity_poly.pdbx_seq_one_letter_code
_entity_poly.pdbx_strand_id
1 'polypeptide(L)'
;MKKRISFTAIMTVLLIGLTACGAESDTANESKVQDIQGNPVSLPNEKPTLIYFMATWCPSCIYNEEIFKEIHQLNPNDVQLITVSLDPNTDTKESFAKFKQDYGGDWPHVLKIGVEL
;
A
#
# COMPACT_ATOMS: atom_id res chain seq x y z
N MET A 1 15.86 55.50 -32.50
CA MET A 1 15.71 55.11 -31.08
C MET A 1 15.66 53.60 -30.89
N LYS A 2 16.72 52.78 -31.17
CA LYS A 2 16.63 51.31 -31.00
C LYS A 2 16.84 50.95 -29.53
N LYS A 3 15.79 50.49 -28.84
CA LYS A 3 15.82 50.06 -27.43
C LYS A 3 16.81 48.89 -27.31
N ARG A 4 17.98 49.14 -26.71
CA ARG A 4 18.95 48.12 -26.35
C ARG A 4 18.41 47.37 -25.13
N ILE A 5 17.66 46.30 -25.38
CA ILE A 5 17.27 45.36 -24.34
C ILE A 5 18.59 44.75 -23.81
N SER A 6 18.92 45.06 -22.56
CA SER A 6 20.18 44.64 -21.95
C SER A 6 20.21 43.11 -21.84
N PHE A 7 21.17 42.47 -22.49
CA PHE A 7 21.38 41.01 -22.45
C PHE A 7 21.48 40.47 -21.02
N THR A 8 21.89 41.31 -20.07
CA THR A 8 21.93 40.96 -18.64
C THR A 8 20.56 40.61 -18.08
N ALA A 9 19.48 41.28 -18.51
CA ALA A 9 18.14 41.03 -17.99
C ALA A 9 17.58 39.66 -18.45
N ILE A 10 17.96 39.20 -19.64
CA ILE A 10 17.55 37.90 -20.18
C ILE A 10 18.27 36.76 -19.44
N MET A 11 19.56 36.96 -19.10
CA MET A 11 20.37 35.95 -18.42
C MET A 11 19.92 35.72 -16.97
N THR A 12 19.49 36.77 -16.26
CA THR A 12 19.01 36.64 -14.87
C THR A 12 17.67 35.92 -14.78
N VAL A 13 16.78 36.10 -15.77
CA VAL A 13 15.48 35.41 -15.81
C VAL A 13 15.66 33.91 -16.09
N LEU A 14 16.65 33.53 -16.91
CA LEU A 14 16.96 32.13 -17.18
C LEU A 14 17.47 31.37 -15.94
N LEU A 15 18.25 32.04 -15.07
CA LEU A 15 18.79 31.46 -13.84
C LEU A 15 17.72 31.20 -12.77
N ILE A 16 16.62 31.96 -12.76
CA ILE A 16 15.51 31.79 -11.81
C ILE A 16 14.60 30.63 -12.25
N GLY A 17 14.51 30.34 -13.55
CA GLY A 17 13.67 29.26 -14.09
C GLY A 17 14.19 27.84 -13.83
N LEU A 18 15.50 27.66 -13.58
CA LEU A 18 16.11 26.34 -13.36
C LEU A 18 15.91 25.78 -11.95
N THR A 19 15.50 26.59 -10.97
CA THR A 19 15.41 26.19 -9.55
C THR A 19 13.98 25.89 -9.09
N ALA A 20 12.98 26.04 -9.96
CA ALA A 20 11.58 25.78 -9.62
C ALA A 20 11.13 24.39 -10.08
N CYS A 21 11.74 23.34 -9.51
CA CYS A 21 11.14 22.00 -9.47
C CYS A 21 11.17 21.53 -8.01
N GLY A 22 10.36 22.20 -7.18
CA GLY A 22 9.95 21.61 -5.92
C GLY A 22 8.90 20.56 -6.26
N ALA A 23 9.29 19.29 -6.27
CA ALA A 23 8.31 18.22 -6.18
C ALA A 23 7.62 18.39 -4.83
N GLU A 24 6.35 18.81 -4.83
CA GLU A 24 5.50 18.75 -3.66
C GLU A 24 5.25 17.27 -3.38
N SER A 25 6.13 16.66 -2.60
CA SER A 25 5.85 15.36 -2.00
C SER A 25 4.83 15.62 -0.90
N ASP A 26 3.56 15.44 -1.25
CA ASP A 26 2.50 15.21 -0.26
C ASP A 26 2.95 14.01 0.58
N THR A 27 3.48 14.31 1.77
CA THR A 27 3.70 13.31 2.79
C THR A 27 2.33 12.99 3.37
N ALA A 28 1.52 12.29 2.58
CA ALA A 28 0.42 11.51 3.09
C ALA A 28 1.04 10.61 4.16
N ASN A 29 0.65 10.84 5.42
CA ASN A 29 1.03 10.00 6.55
C ASN A 29 0.96 8.54 6.10
N GLU A 30 2.12 7.90 5.95
CA GLU A 30 2.21 6.45 5.81
C GLU A 30 1.62 5.90 7.11
N SER A 31 0.32 5.67 7.11
CA SER A 31 -0.35 4.98 8.19
C SER A 31 0.37 3.65 8.31
N LYS A 32 1.11 3.45 9.40
CA LYS A 32 1.95 2.27 9.62
C LYS A 32 1.04 1.07 9.83
N VAL A 33 0.53 0.52 8.74
CA VAL A 33 -0.23 -0.72 8.72
C VAL A 33 0.72 -1.82 9.16
N GLN A 34 0.27 -2.65 10.09
CA GLN A 34 1.04 -3.79 10.60
C GLN A 34 0.24 -5.07 10.36
N ASP A 35 0.94 -6.16 10.08
CA ASP A 35 0.33 -7.48 10.03
C ASP A 35 0.00 -8.01 11.44
N ILE A 36 -0.65 -9.17 11.53
CA ILE A 36 -0.97 -9.82 12.81
C ILE A 36 0.29 -10.21 13.63
N GLN A 37 1.46 -10.29 13.03
CA GLN A 37 2.73 -10.51 13.72
C GLN A 37 3.36 -9.20 14.22
N GLY A 38 2.83 -8.04 13.84
CA GLY A 38 3.36 -6.71 14.17
C GLY A 38 4.43 -6.23 13.18
N ASN A 39 4.62 -6.91 12.05
CA ASN A 39 5.55 -6.45 11.03
C ASN A 39 4.91 -5.30 10.23
N PRO A 40 5.67 -4.26 9.87
CA PRO A 40 5.17 -3.21 9.00
C PRO A 40 4.82 -3.78 7.61
N VAL A 41 3.67 -3.38 7.09
CA VAL A 41 3.21 -3.72 5.74
C VAL A 41 3.32 -2.47 4.88
N SER A 42 4.13 -2.54 3.82
CA SER A 42 4.23 -1.50 2.81
C SER A 42 3.53 -1.93 1.53
N LEU A 43 2.96 -0.96 0.81
CA LEU A 43 2.49 -1.13 -0.55
C LEU A 43 3.66 -0.81 -1.49
N PRO A 44 4.30 -1.80 -2.13
CA PRO A 44 5.38 -1.56 -3.05
C PRO A 44 4.82 -0.92 -4.33
N ASN A 45 5.44 0.16 -4.79
CA ASN A 45 5.01 0.88 -5.99
C ASN A 45 5.29 0.12 -7.31
N GLU A 46 5.98 -1.01 -7.25
CA GLU A 46 6.57 -1.70 -8.41
C GLU A 46 5.82 -2.96 -8.83
N LYS A 47 4.93 -3.50 -7.98
CA LYS A 47 4.19 -4.74 -8.25
C LYS A 47 2.68 -4.51 -8.14
N PRO A 48 1.88 -5.08 -9.05
CA PRO A 48 0.44 -5.20 -8.84
C PRO A 48 0.16 -5.83 -7.47
N THR A 49 -0.70 -5.18 -6.69
CA THR A 49 -1.05 -5.62 -5.34
C THR A 49 -2.53 -5.93 -5.28
N LEU A 50 -2.87 -7.18 -4.94
CA LEU A 50 -4.24 -7.58 -4.61
C LEU A 50 -4.47 -7.38 -3.11
N ILE A 51 -5.32 -6.42 -2.77
CA ILE A 51 -5.77 -6.20 -1.40
C ILE A 51 -7.15 -6.83 -1.27
N TYR A 52 -7.26 -7.86 -0.44
CA TYR A 52 -8.50 -8.58 -0.21
C TYR A 52 -9.08 -8.26 1.16
N PHE A 53 -10.35 -7.86 1.19
CA PHE A 53 -11.06 -7.53 2.41
C PHE A 53 -12.03 -8.65 2.80
N MET A 54 -12.00 -9.06 4.07
CA MET A 54 -12.69 -10.27 4.52
C MET A 54 -13.12 -10.22 5.99
N ALA A 55 -13.78 -11.28 6.44
CA ALA A 55 -13.97 -11.61 7.85
C ALA A 55 -13.77 -13.12 8.07
N THR A 56 -13.33 -13.55 9.26
CA THR A 56 -13.03 -14.99 9.51
C THR A 56 -14.24 -15.90 9.41
N TRP A 57 -15.44 -15.38 9.66
CA TRP A 57 -16.71 -16.11 9.59
C TRP A 57 -17.28 -16.20 8.17
N CYS A 58 -16.71 -15.48 7.20
CA CYS A 58 -17.23 -15.37 5.84
C CYS A 58 -16.91 -16.65 5.02
N PRO A 59 -17.92 -17.44 4.61
CA PRO A 59 -17.65 -18.71 3.94
C PRO A 59 -16.99 -18.56 2.57
N SER A 60 -17.37 -17.53 1.80
CA SER A 60 -16.73 -17.25 0.50
C SER A 60 -15.26 -16.87 0.64
N CYS A 61 -14.87 -16.33 1.79
CA CYS A 61 -13.51 -15.89 2.07
C CYS A 61 -12.55 -17.08 2.18
N ILE A 62 -13.02 -18.25 2.61
CA ILE A 62 -12.24 -19.49 2.61
C ILE A 62 -11.84 -19.88 1.18
N TYR A 63 -12.80 -19.91 0.26
CA TYR A 63 -12.53 -20.26 -1.14
C TYR A 63 -11.60 -19.26 -1.83
N ASN A 64 -11.74 -17.97 -1.52
CA ASN A 64 -10.88 -16.94 -2.11
C ASN A 64 -9.41 -17.10 -1.66
N GLU A 65 -9.17 -17.42 -0.41
CA GLU A 65 -7.80 -17.66 0.10
C GLU A 65 -7.14 -18.88 -0.57
N GLU A 66 -7.90 -19.93 -0.86
CA GLU A 66 -7.41 -21.07 -1.64
C GLU A 66 -7.02 -20.66 -3.07
N ILE A 67 -7.83 -19.83 -3.73
CA ILE A 67 -7.50 -19.26 -5.04
C ILE A 67 -6.24 -18.38 -4.95
N PHE A 68 -6.08 -17.63 -3.86
CA PHE A 68 -4.90 -16.77 -3.68
C PHE A 68 -3.63 -17.58 -3.43
N LYS A 69 -3.70 -18.73 -2.76
CA LYS A 69 -2.58 -19.67 -2.69
C LYS A 69 -2.13 -20.09 -4.08
N GLU A 70 -3.07 -20.43 -4.97
CA GLU A 70 -2.75 -20.80 -6.35
C GLU A 70 -2.11 -19.63 -7.11
N ILE A 71 -2.69 -18.42 -7.02
CA ILE A 71 -2.11 -17.21 -7.63
C ILE A 71 -0.70 -16.96 -7.12
N HIS A 72 -0.46 -17.07 -5.81
CA HIS A 72 0.85 -16.86 -5.21
C HIS A 72 1.86 -17.91 -5.66
N GLN A 73 1.46 -19.17 -5.74
CA GLN A 73 2.33 -20.26 -6.21
C GLN A 73 2.71 -20.11 -7.69
N LEU A 74 1.78 -19.66 -8.52
CA LEU A 74 2.00 -19.43 -9.95
C LEU A 74 2.79 -18.14 -10.22
N ASN A 75 2.69 -17.14 -9.34
CA ASN A 75 3.23 -15.79 -9.54
C ASN A 75 3.99 -15.27 -8.30
N PRO A 76 4.95 -16.02 -7.73
CA PRO A 76 5.51 -15.73 -6.39
C PRO A 76 6.23 -14.38 -6.32
N ASN A 77 6.69 -13.85 -7.46
CA ASN A 77 7.42 -12.60 -7.54
C ASN A 77 6.67 -11.48 -8.28
N ASP A 78 5.53 -11.75 -8.91
CA ASP A 78 4.88 -10.80 -9.83
C ASP A 78 3.66 -10.12 -9.21
N VAL A 79 3.01 -10.76 -8.22
CA VAL A 79 1.83 -10.24 -7.55
C VAL A 79 2.05 -10.22 -6.05
N GLN A 80 1.81 -9.07 -5.42
CA GLN A 80 1.72 -8.98 -3.96
C GLN A 80 0.27 -9.25 -3.52
N LEU A 81 0.11 -10.01 -2.44
CA LEU A 81 -1.17 -10.27 -1.80
C LEU A 81 -1.20 -9.66 -0.41
N ILE A 82 -2.32 -9.06 -0.01
CA ILE A 82 -2.57 -8.58 1.35
C ILE A 82 -4.01 -8.92 1.72
N THR A 83 -4.20 -9.68 2.80
CA THR A 83 -5.54 -9.95 3.36
C THR A 83 -5.80 -8.98 4.51
N VAL A 84 -6.97 -8.34 4.52
CA VAL A 84 -7.37 -7.34 5.52
C VAL A 84 -8.69 -7.72 6.14
N SER A 85 -8.71 -7.88 7.47
CA SER A 85 -9.97 -8.05 8.21
C SER A 85 -10.76 -6.73 8.26
N LEU A 86 -12.05 -6.80 7.96
CA LEU A 86 -13.00 -5.68 8.08
C LEU A 86 -13.87 -5.74 9.33
N ASP A 87 -13.81 -6.82 10.10
CA ASP A 87 -14.69 -7.04 11.26
C ASP A 87 -13.89 -7.05 12.57
N PRO A 88 -13.46 -5.89 13.08
CA PRO A 88 -12.69 -5.82 14.32
C PRO A 88 -13.47 -6.28 15.56
N ASN A 89 -14.80 -6.44 15.47
CA ASN A 89 -15.62 -6.89 16.58
C ASN A 89 -15.54 -8.40 16.76
N THR A 90 -15.36 -9.15 15.67
CA THR A 90 -15.40 -10.62 15.67
C THR A 90 -14.03 -11.23 15.35
N ASP A 91 -13.24 -10.60 14.50
CA ASP A 91 -11.91 -11.06 14.13
C ASP A 91 -10.88 -10.64 15.18
N THR A 92 -10.77 -11.46 16.23
CA THR A 92 -9.66 -11.33 17.19
C THR A 92 -8.34 -11.71 16.52
N LYS A 93 -7.23 -11.29 17.13
CA LYS A 93 -5.88 -11.70 16.70
C LYS A 93 -5.74 -13.22 16.57
N GLU A 94 -6.30 -13.96 17.52
CA GLU A 94 -6.24 -15.41 17.56
C GLU A 94 -7.08 -16.06 16.46
N SER A 95 -8.34 -15.62 16.30
CA SER A 95 -9.22 -16.17 15.26
C SER A 95 -8.69 -15.88 13.85
N PHE A 96 -8.14 -14.68 13.64
CA PHE A 96 -7.58 -14.30 12.35
C PHE A 96 -6.22 -14.95 12.08
N ALA A 97 -5.39 -15.16 13.11
CA ALA A 97 -4.18 -15.97 12.99
C ALA A 97 -4.49 -17.44 12.65
N LYS A 98 -5.53 -18.00 13.27
CA LYS A 98 -6.01 -19.35 12.94
C LYS A 98 -6.53 -19.42 11.50
N PHE A 99 -7.30 -18.43 11.07
CA PHE A 99 -7.76 -18.35 9.69
C PHE A 99 -6.59 -18.31 8.70
N LYS A 100 -5.58 -17.46 8.94
CA LYS A 100 -4.34 -17.43 8.13
C LYS A 100 -3.68 -18.81 8.07
N GLN A 101 -3.55 -19.49 9.21
CA GLN A 101 -2.94 -20.81 9.28
C GLN A 101 -3.71 -21.86 8.46
N ASP A 102 -5.03 -21.85 8.56
CA ASP A 102 -5.88 -22.86 7.93
C ASP A 102 -6.02 -22.61 6.41
N TYR A 103 -6.22 -21.35 6.01
CA TYR A 103 -6.66 -21.01 4.64
C TYR A 103 -5.71 -20.09 3.87
N GLY A 104 -4.94 -19.24 4.56
CA GLY A 104 -4.03 -18.29 3.93
C GLY A 104 -2.63 -18.84 3.66
N GLY A 105 -1.70 -17.94 3.28
CA GLY A 105 -0.29 -18.26 3.04
C GLY A 105 0.68 -17.35 3.80
N ASP A 106 1.89 -17.21 3.27
CA ASP A 106 2.98 -16.43 3.87
C ASP A 106 2.82 -14.91 3.71
N TRP A 107 1.86 -14.46 2.91
CA TRP A 107 1.60 -13.04 2.71
C TRP A 107 0.99 -12.34 3.94
N PRO A 108 1.08 -10.98 3.99
CA PRO A 108 0.55 -10.20 5.10
C PRO A 108 -0.95 -10.40 5.32
N HIS A 109 -1.31 -10.58 6.59
CA HIS A 109 -2.69 -10.55 7.07
C HIS A 109 -2.78 -9.43 8.09
N VAL A 110 -3.63 -8.45 7.83
CA VAL A 110 -3.75 -7.19 8.59
C VAL A 110 -5.08 -7.16 9.31
N LEU A 111 -5.04 -7.02 10.63
CA LEU A 111 -6.23 -6.60 11.37
C LEU A 111 -6.39 -5.10 11.18
N LYS A 112 -7.55 -4.66 10.69
CA LYS A 112 -7.94 -3.27 10.86
C LYS A 112 -8.21 -3.05 12.35
N ILE A 113 -7.16 -2.74 13.12
CA ILE A 113 -7.35 -2.18 14.45
C ILE A 113 -7.99 -0.82 14.23
N GLY A 114 -9.18 -0.62 14.79
CA GLY A 114 -9.96 0.60 14.64
C GLY A 114 -9.16 1.82 15.11
N VAL A 115 -8.44 2.45 14.20
CA VAL A 115 -8.19 3.88 14.27
C VAL A 115 -9.43 4.50 13.64
N GLU A 116 -10.34 4.93 14.51
CA GLU A 116 -11.46 5.79 14.15
C GLU A 116 -10.88 7.02 13.45
N LEU A 117 -11.41 7.35 12.26
CA LEU A 117 -11.04 8.56 11.52
C LEU A 117 -11.55 9.80 12.24
#